data_AF-A0A821IX07-F1
#
_entry.id   AF-A0A821IX07-F1
#
_cell.length_a   1.000
_cell.length_b   1.000
_cell.length_c   1.000
_cell.angle_alpha   90.00
_cell.angle_beta   90.00
_cell.angle_gamma   90.00
#
_symmetry.space_group_name_H-M   'P 1'
#
loop_
_entity.id
_entity.type
_entity.pdbx_description
1 polymer ?
#
loop_
_entity_poly.entity_id
_entity_poly.type
_entity_poly.pdbx_seq_one_letter_code
_entity_poly.pdbx_strand_id
1 'polypeptide(L)'
;MGSTYSRTALRTRIHALIYNQGLPSIFLTLNPADIHSPVALYFAGAKLDLDNIQIEQLMTTYKRAEIIASHPVATAKFFHLLITNILDTMIVGGVLGPVKAYFGTVENQGRGSLHLHLLIWLDHDFKPCDLKEKIQNVDFREKLKAYLEDIIKEDLDEFKGKRTFENPDTTNASRNESKTIPACLPTPNPSSPNFASRFCADIVQLVESNNIHKHSDTGYKYWNANQEDKKTCRMRMPRKLVSNSTIDPATGNICMRRCDPWINNFNEYLIAAGRSNMDIKFIWSGSDAKALVYNI
;
A
#
# COMPACT_ATOMS: atom_id res chain seq x y z
N MET A 1 -21.00 -4.60 3.58
CA MET A 1 -20.74 -3.16 3.37
C MET A 1 -21.07 -2.85 1.92
N GLY A 2 -21.90 -1.84 1.65
CA GLY A 2 -22.27 -1.51 0.26
C GLY A 2 -23.57 -0.73 0.09
N SER A 3 -24.49 -0.78 1.07
CA SER A 3 -25.69 0.07 1.04
C SER A 3 -25.35 1.51 1.44
N THR A 4 -26.06 2.49 0.88
CA THR A 4 -25.94 3.91 1.23
C THR A 4 -26.06 4.13 2.74
N TYR A 5 -26.97 3.41 3.40
CA TYR A 5 -27.13 3.45 4.85
C TYR A 5 -25.86 3.02 5.59
N SER A 6 -25.25 1.90 5.20
CA SER A 6 -24.02 1.39 5.85
C SER A 6 -22.86 2.39 5.75
N ARG A 7 -22.71 3.04 4.58
CA ARG A 7 -21.70 4.09 4.38
C ARG A 7 -21.98 5.33 5.24
N THR A 8 -23.24 5.76 5.33
CA THR A 8 -23.62 6.90 6.19
C THR A 8 -23.32 6.61 7.66
N ALA A 9 -23.66 5.42 8.16
CA ALA A 9 -23.38 5.04 9.55
C ALA A 9 -21.87 5.03 9.87
N LEU A 10 -21.04 4.52 8.96
CA LEU A 10 -19.57 4.55 9.10
C LEU A 10 -19.04 5.99 9.11
N ARG A 11 -19.53 6.85 8.22
CA ARG A 11 -19.17 8.28 8.20
C ARG A 11 -19.52 9.01 9.49
N THR A 12 -20.67 8.70 10.09
CA THR A 12 -21.04 9.27 11.40
C THR A 12 -20.01 8.90 12.47
N ARG A 13 -19.51 7.65 12.49
CA ARG A 13 -18.46 7.23 13.44
C ARG A 13 -17.14 7.93 13.15
N ILE A 14 -16.77 8.09 11.89
CA ILE A 14 -15.56 8.83 11.50
C ILE A 14 -15.67 10.30 11.92
N HIS A 15 -16.82 10.95 11.72
CA HIS A 15 -17.04 12.33 12.14
C HIS A 15 -16.94 12.48 13.67
N ALA A 16 -17.48 11.52 14.43
CA ALA A 16 -17.34 11.50 15.88
C ALA A 16 -15.87 11.36 16.32
N LEU A 17 -15.09 10.51 15.64
CA LEU A 17 -13.65 10.42 15.88
C LEU A 17 -12.93 11.72 15.50
N ILE A 18 -13.28 12.35 14.38
CA ILE A 18 -12.68 13.63 13.98
C ILE A 18 -12.97 14.72 15.01
N TYR A 19 -14.20 14.74 15.54
CA TYR A 19 -14.59 15.67 16.58
C TYR A 19 -13.77 15.49 17.86
N ASN A 20 -13.47 14.24 18.24
CA ASN A 20 -12.76 13.92 19.48
C ASN A 20 -11.22 13.94 19.35
N GLN A 21 -10.68 13.54 18.20
CA GLN A 21 -9.24 13.30 17.99
C GLN A 21 -8.59 14.28 17.00
N GLY A 22 -9.35 15.19 16.39
CA GLY A 22 -8.86 16.03 15.30
C GLY A 22 -8.85 15.30 13.96
N LEU A 23 -8.11 15.81 12.97
CA LEU A 23 -8.03 15.14 11.67
C LEU A 23 -7.13 13.90 11.73
N PRO A 24 -7.47 12.83 11.00
CA PRO A 24 -6.54 11.71 10.83
C PRO A 24 -5.28 12.20 10.12
N SER A 25 -4.14 11.59 10.44
CA SER A 25 -2.83 11.95 9.90
C SER A 25 -2.47 11.10 8.67
N ILE A 26 -2.90 9.84 8.64
CA ILE A 26 -2.56 8.88 7.58
C ILE A 26 -3.81 8.17 7.07
N PHE A 27 -3.88 8.01 5.75
CA PHE A 27 -4.76 7.06 5.08
C PHE A 27 -3.93 5.90 4.55
N LEU A 28 -4.41 4.69 4.81
CA LEU A 28 -3.76 3.45 4.41
C LEU A 28 -4.79 2.51 3.77
N THR A 29 -4.45 1.92 2.63
CA THR A 29 -5.20 0.82 2.03
C THR A 29 -4.34 -0.43 2.02
N LEU A 30 -4.85 -1.52 2.60
CA LEU A 30 -4.24 -2.84 2.53
C LEU A 30 -5.12 -3.74 1.65
N ASN A 31 -4.54 -4.31 0.60
CA ASN A 31 -5.24 -5.18 -0.35
C ASN A 31 -4.63 -6.59 -0.38
N PRO A 32 -4.88 -7.43 0.64
CA PRO A 32 -4.35 -8.79 0.71
C PRO A 32 -4.59 -9.60 -0.58
N ALA A 33 -3.52 -10.24 -1.07
CA ALA A 33 -3.56 -11.06 -2.28
C ALA A 33 -3.90 -12.53 -1.95
N ASP A 34 -5.16 -12.80 -1.65
CA ASP A 34 -5.68 -14.14 -1.30
C ASP A 34 -5.28 -15.25 -2.29
N ILE A 35 -5.41 -15.03 -3.61
CA ILE A 35 -5.02 -15.98 -4.68
C ILE A 35 -3.53 -16.35 -4.65
N HIS A 36 -2.69 -15.45 -4.13
CA HIS A 36 -1.24 -15.62 -4.09
C HIS A 36 -0.72 -15.84 -2.67
N SER A 37 -1.60 -16.06 -1.69
CA SER A 37 -1.21 -16.27 -0.29
C SER A 37 -1.11 -17.77 0.02
N PRO A 38 0.07 -18.28 0.40
CA PRO A 38 0.24 -19.65 0.87
C PRO A 38 -0.60 -19.92 2.13
N VAL A 39 -0.76 -18.92 3.01
CA VAL A 39 -1.59 -19.01 4.21
C VAL A 39 -3.07 -19.18 3.85
N ALA A 40 -3.56 -18.46 2.84
CA ALA A 40 -4.94 -18.61 2.37
C ALA A 40 -5.18 -20.00 1.78
N LEU A 41 -4.22 -20.50 0.99
CA LEU A 41 -4.28 -21.86 0.43
C LEU A 41 -4.24 -22.94 1.52
N TYR A 42 -3.39 -22.77 2.54
CA TYR A 42 -3.32 -23.66 3.69
C TYR A 42 -4.67 -23.73 4.42
N PHE A 43 -5.31 -22.58 4.67
CA PHE A 43 -6.67 -22.56 5.24
C PHE A 43 -7.73 -23.17 4.33
N ALA A 44 -7.52 -23.18 3.01
CA ALA A 44 -8.37 -23.87 2.04
C ALA A 44 -8.08 -25.38 1.94
N GLY A 45 -7.18 -25.92 2.78
CA GLY A 45 -6.86 -27.35 2.85
C GLY A 45 -5.76 -27.79 1.89
N ALA A 46 -5.04 -26.88 1.24
CA ALA A 46 -3.85 -27.24 0.47
C ALA A 46 -2.76 -27.78 1.40
N LYS A 47 -2.16 -28.91 1.03
CA LYS A 47 -1.04 -29.51 1.77
C LYS A 47 0.24 -28.72 1.48
N LEU A 48 0.47 -27.67 2.26
CA LEU A 48 1.62 -26.79 2.18
C LEU A 48 2.41 -26.84 3.48
N ASP A 49 3.73 -26.93 3.36
CA ASP A 49 4.66 -26.62 4.44
C ASP A 49 4.92 -25.11 4.40
N LEU A 50 4.37 -24.37 5.37
CA LEU A 50 4.49 -22.91 5.42
C LEU A 50 5.91 -22.46 5.80
N ASP A 51 6.69 -23.31 6.46
CA ASP A 51 8.06 -23.00 6.85
C ASP A 51 9.05 -23.27 5.70
N ASN A 52 8.67 -24.13 4.75
CA ASN A 52 9.50 -24.53 3.62
C ASN A 52 8.71 -24.65 2.29
N ILE A 53 8.11 -23.54 1.87
CA ILE A 53 7.30 -23.46 0.64
C ILE A 53 8.15 -23.78 -0.58
N GLN A 54 7.83 -24.86 -1.28
CA GLN A 54 8.44 -25.22 -2.56
C GLN A 54 7.63 -24.66 -3.72
N ILE A 55 8.30 -24.15 -4.76
CA ILE A 55 7.64 -23.53 -5.91
C ILE A 55 6.75 -24.54 -6.65
N GLU A 56 7.15 -25.81 -6.68
CA GLU A 56 6.43 -26.91 -7.31
C GLU A 56 5.09 -27.20 -6.60
N GLN A 57 4.98 -26.87 -5.30
CA GLN A 57 3.73 -26.98 -4.55
C GLN A 57 2.78 -25.81 -4.84
N LEU A 58 3.32 -24.68 -5.33
CA LEU A 58 2.55 -23.50 -5.69
C LEU A 58 1.93 -23.74 -7.08
N MET A 59 0.82 -24.47 -7.10
CA MET A 59 -0.08 -24.69 -8.23
C MET A 59 -0.27 -23.45 -9.09
N THR A 60 -0.71 -23.59 -10.35
CA THR A 60 -0.92 -22.46 -11.26
C THR A 60 -1.86 -21.39 -10.69
N THR A 61 -1.74 -20.13 -11.15
CA THR A 61 -2.61 -19.02 -10.71
C THR A 61 -4.10 -19.34 -10.88
N TYR A 62 -4.46 -19.99 -11.99
CA TYR A 62 -5.84 -20.43 -12.22
C TYR A 62 -6.30 -21.42 -11.17
N LYS A 63 -5.49 -22.45 -10.86
CA LYS A 63 -5.85 -23.45 -9.86
C LYS A 63 -5.97 -22.87 -8.46
N ARG A 64 -5.09 -21.94 -8.08
CA ARG A 64 -5.20 -21.21 -6.81
C ARG A 64 -6.48 -20.39 -6.74
N ALA A 65 -6.83 -19.68 -7.82
CA ALA A 65 -8.07 -18.91 -7.88
C ALA A 65 -9.31 -19.79 -7.75
N GLU A 66 -9.34 -20.96 -8.40
CA GLU A 66 -10.42 -21.94 -8.27
C GLU A 66 -10.58 -22.44 -6.82
N ILE A 67 -9.46 -22.75 -6.14
CA ILE A 67 -9.46 -23.17 -4.74
C ILE A 67 -10.00 -22.04 -3.84
N ILE A 68 -9.49 -20.82 -3.96
CA ILE A 68 -9.91 -19.68 -3.15
C ILE A 68 -11.39 -19.35 -3.36
N ALA A 69 -11.87 -19.38 -4.61
CA ALA A 69 -13.28 -19.17 -4.93
C ALA A 69 -14.19 -20.24 -4.31
N SER A 70 -13.71 -21.48 -4.21
CA SER A 70 -14.46 -22.60 -3.62
C SER A 70 -14.43 -22.61 -2.08
N HIS A 71 -13.56 -21.81 -1.44
CA HIS A 71 -13.35 -21.80 0.01
C HIS A 71 -13.46 -20.39 0.62
N PRO A 72 -14.61 -19.71 0.52
CA PRO A 72 -14.77 -18.32 0.99
C PRO A 72 -14.48 -18.13 2.49
N VAL A 73 -14.71 -19.15 3.31
CA VAL A 73 -14.38 -19.12 4.75
C VAL A 73 -12.88 -19.09 4.98
N ALA A 74 -12.09 -19.81 4.16
CA ALA A 74 -10.62 -19.78 4.25
C ALA A 74 -10.08 -18.38 3.92
N THR A 75 -10.63 -17.76 2.87
CA THR A 75 -10.29 -16.39 2.47
C THR A 75 -10.60 -15.38 3.57
N ALA A 76 -11.77 -15.48 4.19
CA ALA A 76 -12.15 -14.61 5.30
C ALA A 76 -11.24 -14.80 6.53
N LYS A 77 -10.88 -16.05 6.87
CA LYS A 77 -9.94 -16.35 7.96
C LYS A 77 -8.55 -15.79 7.70
N PHE A 78 -8.03 -15.96 6.48
CA PHE A 78 -6.75 -15.39 6.06
C PHE A 78 -6.77 -13.86 6.18
N PHE A 79 -7.79 -13.21 5.61
CA PHE A 79 -7.92 -11.76 5.68
C PHE A 79 -7.94 -11.27 7.13
N HIS A 80 -8.77 -11.88 7.98
CA HIS A 80 -8.86 -11.51 9.39
C HIS A 80 -7.52 -11.68 10.11
N LEU A 81 -6.86 -12.83 9.97
CA LEU A 81 -5.58 -13.11 10.60
C LEU A 81 -4.50 -12.11 10.16
N LEU A 82 -4.37 -11.87 8.86
CA LEU A 82 -3.36 -10.95 8.32
C LEU A 82 -3.60 -9.52 8.81
N ILE A 83 -4.84 -9.04 8.68
CA ILE A 83 -5.18 -7.67 9.06
C ILE A 83 -5.04 -7.45 10.56
N THR A 84 -5.53 -8.37 11.40
CA THR A 84 -5.40 -8.25 12.86
C THR A 84 -3.93 -8.20 13.27
N ASN A 85 -3.07 -9.06 12.70
CA ASN A 85 -1.65 -9.02 13.00
C ASN A 85 -0.98 -7.71 12.56
N ILE A 86 -1.29 -7.20 11.36
CA ILE A 86 -0.75 -5.91 10.90
C ILE A 86 -1.20 -4.77 11.83
N LEU A 87 -2.48 -4.76 12.22
CA LEU A 87 -3.01 -3.74 13.12
C LEU A 87 -2.35 -3.78 14.50
N ASP A 88 -2.33 -4.95 15.13
CA ASP A 88 -1.89 -5.08 16.52
C ASP A 88 -0.36 -4.99 16.66
N THR A 89 0.39 -5.55 15.71
CA THR A 89 1.85 -5.63 15.83
C THR A 89 2.58 -4.47 15.13
N MET A 90 2.05 -3.95 14.02
CA MET A 90 2.74 -2.94 13.22
C MET A 90 2.13 -1.56 13.40
N ILE A 91 0.82 -1.41 13.23
CA ILE A 91 0.16 -0.10 13.36
C ILE A 91 0.18 0.36 14.81
N VAL A 92 -0.35 -0.45 15.74
CA VAL A 92 -0.30 -0.16 17.18
C VAL A 92 1.13 -0.25 17.71
N GLY A 93 1.96 -1.13 17.13
CA GLY A 93 3.39 -1.22 17.45
C GLY A 93 4.24 -0.03 16.99
N GLY A 94 3.67 0.90 16.22
CA GLY A 94 4.30 2.19 15.92
C GLY A 94 5.16 2.23 14.67
N VAL A 95 4.95 1.35 13.69
CA VAL A 95 5.70 1.36 12.40
C VAL A 95 5.54 2.68 11.63
N LEU A 96 4.45 3.41 11.87
CA LEU A 96 4.19 4.73 11.30
C LEU A 96 4.44 5.86 12.32
N GLY A 97 4.97 5.55 13.50
CA GLY A 97 4.99 6.43 14.67
C GLY A 97 3.86 6.11 15.67
N PRO A 98 3.86 6.76 16.85
CA PRO A 98 2.87 6.49 17.90
C PRO A 98 1.44 6.76 17.41
N VAL A 99 0.52 5.82 17.66
CA VAL A 99 -0.88 5.88 17.19
C VAL A 99 -1.81 6.10 18.37
N LYS A 100 -2.66 7.15 18.29
CA LYS A 100 -3.69 7.47 19.27
C LYS A 100 -5.01 6.75 19.00
N ALA A 101 -5.35 6.62 17.72
CA ALA A 101 -6.56 5.94 17.27
C ALA A 101 -6.44 5.49 15.81
N TYR A 102 -7.22 4.49 15.42
CA TYR A 102 -7.45 4.17 14.02
C TYR A 102 -8.91 3.79 13.77
N PHE A 103 -9.35 3.90 12.52
CA PHE A 103 -10.66 3.46 12.07
C PHE A 103 -10.54 2.72 10.75
N GLY A 104 -11.04 1.49 10.70
CA GLY A 104 -10.96 0.61 9.53
C GLY A 104 -12.33 0.29 8.92
N THR A 105 -12.42 0.27 7.59
CA THR A 105 -13.57 -0.27 6.86
C THR A 105 -13.13 -1.35 5.88
N VAL A 106 -13.91 -2.43 5.84
CA VAL A 106 -13.64 -3.59 4.99
C VAL A 106 -14.59 -3.57 3.80
N GLU A 107 -14.05 -3.42 2.61
CA GLU A 107 -14.84 -3.45 1.38
C GLU A 107 -14.54 -4.72 0.58
N ASN A 108 -15.52 -5.14 -0.22
CA ASN A 108 -15.33 -6.21 -1.18
C ASN A 108 -14.94 -5.60 -2.53
N GLN A 109 -13.90 -6.15 -3.16
CA GLN A 109 -13.53 -5.78 -4.52
C GLN A 109 -14.50 -6.38 -5.53
N GLY A 110 -14.50 -5.83 -6.75
CA GLY A 110 -15.29 -6.35 -7.86
C GLY A 110 -15.01 -7.82 -8.23
N ARG A 111 -13.96 -8.43 -7.65
CA ARG A 111 -13.57 -9.84 -7.82
C ARG A 111 -13.81 -10.72 -6.59
N GLY A 112 -14.44 -10.22 -5.52
CA GLY A 112 -14.75 -11.00 -4.32
C GLY A 112 -13.71 -10.95 -3.19
N SER A 113 -12.50 -10.43 -3.45
CA SER A 113 -11.44 -10.29 -2.44
C SER A 113 -11.69 -9.08 -1.52
N LEU A 114 -11.38 -9.22 -0.24
CA LEU A 114 -11.54 -8.15 0.75
C LEU A 114 -10.33 -7.21 0.77
N HIS A 115 -10.56 -5.91 0.94
CA HIS A 115 -9.51 -4.93 1.26
C HIS A 115 -9.93 -4.03 2.41
N LEU A 116 -8.94 -3.46 3.08
CA LEU A 116 -9.13 -2.59 4.24
C LEU A 116 -8.73 -1.16 3.89
N HIS A 117 -9.61 -0.20 4.15
CA HIS A 117 -9.27 1.21 4.24
C HIS A 117 -9.12 1.62 5.69
N LEU A 118 -8.03 2.31 6.03
CA LEU A 118 -7.68 2.76 7.36
C LEU A 118 -7.49 4.26 7.39
N LEU A 119 -8.08 4.91 8.38
CA LEU A 119 -7.70 6.23 8.86
C LEU A 119 -6.95 6.06 10.18
N ILE A 120 -5.79 6.69 10.29
CA ILE A 120 -4.90 6.58 11.45
C ILE A 120 -4.63 7.99 12.00
N TRP A 121 -4.82 8.14 13.30
CA TRP A 121 -4.47 9.33 14.07
C TRP A 121 -3.15 9.06 14.79
N LEU A 122 -2.11 9.76 14.37
CA LEU A 122 -0.85 9.75 15.09
C LEU A 122 -1.01 10.51 16.41
N ASP A 123 -0.15 10.22 17.38
CA ASP A 123 -0.16 10.87 18.70
C ASP A 123 0.45 12.28 18.62
N HIS A 124 -0.32 13.20 18.05
CA HIS A 124 -0.05 14.63 18.05
C HIS A 124 -1.38 15.40 18.11
N ASP A 125 -1.36 16.61 18.66
CA ASP A 125 -2.55 17.46 18.75
C ASP A 125 -2.56 18.62 17.72
N PHE A 126 -1.70 18.54 16.69
CA PHE A 126 -1.64 19.59 15.66
C PHE A 126 -2.92 19.67 14.83
N LYS A 127 -3.49 20.87 14.77
CA LYS A 127 -4.52 21.24 13.79
C LYS A 127 -3.85 21.66 12.47
N PRO A 128 -4.60 21.70 11.35
CA PRO A 128 -4.06 22.18 10.08
C PRO A 128 -3.43 23.59 10.14
N CYS A 129 -3.99 24.49 10.97
CA CYS A 129 -3.39 25.82 11.20
C CYS A 129 -2.03 25.72 11.90
N ASP A 130 -1.92 24.87 12.91
CA ASP A 130 -0.68 24.69 13.69
C ASP A 130 0.41 24.07 12.81
N LEU A 131 0.06 23.10 11.97
CA LEU A 131 0.99 22.54 10.97
C LEU A 131 1.47 23.61 9.99
N LYS A 132 0.56 24.47 9.50
CA LYS A 132 0.90 25.56 8.57
C LYS A 132 1.84 26.60 9.20
N GLU A 133 1.67 26.89 10.48
CA GLU A 133 2.57 27.78 11.23
C GLU A 133 3.93 27.11 11.48
N LYS A 134 3.93 25.82 11.89
CA LYS A 134 5.15 25.09 12.20
C LYS A 134 6.07 24.87 10.99
N ILE A 135 5.52 24.67 9.79
CA ILE A 135 6.35 24.52 8.58
C ILE A 135 7.09 25.80 8.18
N GLN A 136 6.76 26.97 8.78
CA GLN A 136 7.57 28.18 8.61
C GLN A 136 8.95 28.03 9.27
N ASN A 137 9.05 27.19 10.31
CA ASN A 137 10.31 26.82 10.91
C ASN A 137 11.01 25.76 10.04
N VAL A 138 12.23 26.08 9.59
CA VAL A 138 13.01 25.21 8.69
C VAL A 138 13.33 23.86 9.33
N ASP A 139 13.71 23.83 10.61
CA ASP A 139 14.07 22.60 11.31
C ASP A 139 12.87 21.65 11.43
N PHE A 140 11.69 22.19 11.77
CA PHE A 140 10.47 21.40 11.82
C PHE A 140 10.13 20.84 10.44
N ARG A 141 10.21 21.66 9.39
CA ARG A 141 9.91 21.27 8.02
C ARG A 141 10.83 20.16 7.52
N GLU A 142 12.13 20.25 7.82
CA GLU A 142 13.10 19.22 7.45
C GLU A 142 12.87 17.91 8.22
N LYS A 143 12.54 17.99 9.51
CA LYS A 143 12.16 16.81 10.31
C LYS A 143 10.88 16.14 9.80
N LEU A 144 9.86 16.93 9.46
CA LEU A 144 8.61 16.42 8.90
C LEU A 144 8.85 15.75 7.55
N LYS A 145 9.66 16.36 6.68
CA LYS A 145 10.04 15.78 5.40
C LYS A 145 10.76 14.43 5.60
N ALA A 146 11.76 14.39 6.47
CA ALA A 146 12.50 13.15 6.76
C ALA A 146 11.58 12.04 7.31
N TYR A 147 10.65 12.39 8.20
CA TYR A 147 9.65 11.45 8.70
C TYR A 147 8.74 10.92 7.58
N LEU A 148 8.25 11.79 6.69
CA LEU A 148 7.41 11.36 5.57
C LEU A 148 8.17 10.48 4.57
N GLU A 149 9.46 10.78 4.32
CA GLU A 149 10.33 9.95 3.47
C GLU A 149 10.61 8.59 4.08
N ASP A 150 10.59 8.46 5.40
CA ASP A 150 10.72 7.19 6.12
C ASP A 150 9.46 6.33 5.96
N ILE A 151 8.27 6.91 6.19
CA ILE A 151 7.03 6.14 6.22
C ILE A 151 6.35 5.97 4.85
N ILE A 152 6.62 6.84 3.86
CA ILE A 152 5.98 6.84 2.53
C ILE A 152 7.05 6.85 1.44
N LYS A 153 7.15 5.72 0.75
CA LYS A 153 7.99 5.53 -0.44
C LYS A 153 7.12 5.64 -1.70
N GLU A 154 7.64 6.34 -2.71
CA GLU A 154 7.00 6.45 -4.03
C GLU A 154 7.90 5.98 -5.18
N ASP A 155 9.09 5.46 -4.85
CA ASP A 155 10.03 4.89 -5.80
C ASP A 155 10.89 3.78 -5.18
N LEU A 156 11.83 3.25 -5.98
CA LEU A 156 12.66 2.09 -5.62
C LEU A 156 14.17 2.39 -5.57
N ASP A 157 14.63 3.63 -5.73
CA ASP A 157 16.09 3.84 -5.88
C ASP A 157 16.86 3.47 -4.61
N GLU A 158 16.28 3.70 -3.43
CA GLU A 158 16.86 3.31 -2.14
C GLU A 158 17.05 1.80 -2.03
N PHE A 159 16.21 1.01 -2.70
CA PHE A 159 16.24 -0.46 -2.65
C PHE A 159 17.08 -1.09 -3.77
N LYS A 160 17.24 -0.41 -4.90
CA LYS A 160 17.99 -0.92 -6.07
C LYS A 160 19.51 -0.72 -5.95
N GLY A 161 19.97 0.05 -4.97
CA GLY A 161 21.34 0.58 -4.95
C GLY A 161 21.54 1.60 -6.07
N LYS A 162 22.53 2.49 -5.94
CA LYS A 162 22.88 3.41 -7.04
C LYS A 162 23.17 2.57 -8.29
N ARG A 163 22.33 2.67 -9.33
CA ARG A 163 22.65 2.11 -10.65
C ARG A 163 24.01 2.66 -11.07
N THR A 164 25.05 1.83 -11.08
CA THR A 164 26.05 1.97 -12.13
C THR A 164 25.28 1.72 -13.42
N PHE A 165 25.10 2.76 -14.23
CA PHE A 165 24.60 2.60 -15.59
C PHE A 165 25.66 1.83 -16.37
N GLU A 166 25.70 0.52 -16.23
CA GLU A 166 26.34 -0.33 -17.23
C GLU A 166 25.41 -0.38 -18.44
N ASN A 167 26.04 -0.16 -19.60
CA ASN A 167 25.42 0.02 -20.90
C ASN A 167 24.37 -1.07 -21.20
N PRO A 168 23.24 -0.76 -21.87
CA PRO A 168 22.22 -1.76 -22.20
C PRO A 168 22.68 -2.86 -23.17
N ASP A 169 23.86 -2.72 -23.75
CA ASP A 169 24.43 -3.67 -24.70
C ASP A 169 25.42 -4.60 -24.00
N THR A 170 24.90 -5.65 -23.37
CA THR A 170 25.47 -7.01 -23.35
C THR A 170 24.73 -7.88 -22.35
N THR A 171 23.77 -8.66 -22.87
CA THR A 171 23.63 -10.11 -22.67
C THR A 171 22.15 -10.49 -22.81
N ASN A 172 21.83 -11.07 -23.96
CA ASN A 172 20.72 -11.98 -24.11
C ASN A 172 20.97 -13.21 -23.23
N ALA A 173 20.70 -13.10 -21.94
CA ALA A 173 20.54 -14.25 -21.06
C ALA A 173 19.05 -14.60 -21.03
N SER A 174 18.73 -15.73 -21.65
CA SER A 174 17.48 -16.49 -21.60
C SER A 174 16.51 -16.09 -20.46
N ARG A 175 15.45 -15.36 -20.78
CA ARG A 175 14.23 -15.28 -19.95
C ARG A 175 13.48 -16.62 -20.03
N ASN A 176 13.99 -17.62 -19.34
CA ASN A 176 13.30 -18.88 -19.07
C ASN A 176 13.44 -19.17 -17.57
N GLU A 177 12.77 -18.36 -16.76
CA GLU A 177 12.57 -18.63 -15.34
C GLU A 177 11.06 -18.75 -15.12
N SER A 178 10.65 -19.90 -14.59
CA SER A 178 9.35 -20.06 -13.93
C SER A 178 9.13 -18.84 -13.02
N LYS A 179 8.29 -17.89 -13.45
CA LYS A 179 8.08 -16.62 -12.72
C LYS A 179 7.39 -16.91 -11.39
N THR A 180 8.19 -17.15 -10.37
CA THR A 180 7.73 -17.23 -8.99
C THR A 180 7.06 -15.90 -8.64
N ILE A 181 5.85 -15.97 -8.09
CA ILE A 181 5.08 -14.79 -7.74
C ILE A 181 5.54 -14.34 -6.36
N PRO A 182 6.11 -13.12 -6.20
CA PRO A 182 6.69 -12.70 -4.92
C PRO A 182 5.72 -12.83 -3.76
N ALA A 183 4.42 -12.55 -3.98
CA ALA A 183 3.39 -12.70 -2.95
C ALA A 183 3.27 -14.12 -2.34
N CYS A 184 3.70 -15.15 -3.08
CA CYS A 184 3.71 -16.54 -2.61
C CYS A 184 4.95 -16.89 -1.77
N LEU A 185 5.94 -16.00 -1.70
CA LEU A 185 7.19 -16.23 -0.98
C LEU A 185 7.10 -15.67 0.45
N PRO A 186 7.74 -16.34 1.42
CA PRO A 186 7.85 -15.81 2.78
C PRO A 186 8.73 -14.57 2.81
N THR A 187 8.49 -13.69 3.77
CA THR A 187 9.35 -12.55 4.06
C THR A 187 10.76 -13.04 4.43
N PRO A 188 11.84 -12.37 3.98
CA PRO A 188 13.20 -12.73 4.36
C PRO A 188 13.39 -12.82 5.88
N ASN A 189 14.08 -13.86 6.36
CA ASN A 189 14.33 -14.07 7.79
C ASN A 189 15.18 -12.91 8.37
N PRO A 190 14.67 -12.14 9.36
CA PRO A 190 15.40 -11.04 9.99
C PRO A 190 16.70 -11.44 10.67
N SER A 191 16.83 -12.69 11.13
CA SER A 191 18.05 -13.21 11.78
C SER A 191 19.13 -13.65 10.80
N SER A 192 18.87 -13.61 9.49
CA SER A 192 19.85 -13.96 8.47
C SER A 192 20.93 -12.88 8.35
N PRO A 193 22.23 -13.24 8.22
CA PRO A 193 23.31 -12.24 8.08
C PRO A 193 23.15 -11.33 6.85
N ASN A 194 22.50 -11.84 5.80
CA ASN A 194 22.19 -11.07 4.58
C ASN A 194 20.77 -10.51 4.55
N PHE A 195 20.13 -10.28 5.71
CA PHE A 195 18.74 -9.82 5.76
C PHE A 195 18.54 -8.51 5.00
N ALA A 196 19.37 -7.48 5.24
CA ALA A 196 19.19 -6.17 4.63
C ALA A 196 19.16 -6.22 3.09
N SER A 197 20.13 -6.90 2.47
CA SER A 197 20.17 -7.02 1.00
C SER A 197 19.02 -7.86 0.45
N ARG A 198 18.65 -8.95 1.13
CA ARG A 198 17.51 -9.79 0.75
C ARG A 198 16.18 -9.06 0.89
N PHE A 199 16.04 -8.24 1.94
CA PHE A 199 14.87 -7.41 2.18
C PHE A 199 14.71 -6.38 1.07
N CYS A 200 15.77 -5.64 0.72
CA CYS A 200 15.72 -4.69 -0.40
C CYS A 200 15.34 -5.39 -1.73
N ALA A 201 15.95 -6.53 -2.03
CA ALA A 201 15.62 -7.30 -3.23
C ALA A 201 14.17 -7.80 -3.25
N ASP A 202 13.63 -8.18 -2.09
CA ASP A 202 12.24 -8.60 -1.93
C ASP A 202 11.26 -7.44 -2.08
N ILE A 203 11.56 -6.26 -1.53
CA ILE A 203 10.77 -5.03 -1.73
C ILE A 203 10.69 -4.67 -3.21
N VAL A 204 11.82 -4.70 -3.94
CA VAL A 204 11.84 -4.44 -5.39
C VAL A 204 10.90 -5.39 -6.12
N GLN A 205 11.00 -6.70 -5.84
CA GLN A 205 10.14 -7.70 -6.46
C GLN A 205 8.66 -7.51 -6.13
N LEU A 206 8.32 -7.20 -4.88
CA LEU A 206 6.96 -6.92 -4.45
C LEU A 206 6.36 -5.70 -5.15
N VAL A 207 7.10 -4.59 -5.17
CA VAL A 207 6.61 -3.34 -5.76
C VAL A 207 6.43 -3.50 -7.26
N GLU A 208 7.41 -4.09 -7.95
CA GLU A 208 7.33 -4.30 -9.41
C GLU A 208 6.22 -5.28 -9.82
N SER A 209 5.93 -6.28 -8.98
CA SER A 209 4.87 -7.25 -9.26
C SER A 209 3.47 -6.71 -8.93
N ASN A 210 3.31 -6.07 -7.76
CA ASN A 210 2.01 -5.84 -7.13
C ASN A 210 1.65 -4.36 -6.94
N ASN A 211 2.64 -3.45 -6.92
CA ASN A 211 2.43 -2.04 -6.54
C ASN A 211 2.68 -1.03 -7.67
N ILE A 212 2.88 -1.51 -8.90
CA ILE A 212 2.87 -0.71 -10.12
C ILE A 212 1.46 -0.68 -10.71
N HIS A 213 0.95 0.52 -10.97
CA HIS A 213 -0.34 0.71 -11.61
C HIS A 213 -0.31 0.15 -13.04
N LYS A 214 -1.22 -0.78 -13.30
CA LYS A 214 -1.52 -1.32 -14.64
C LYS A 214 -2.93 -0.90 -15.00
N HIS A 215 -3.10 -0.33 -16.18
CA HIS A 215 -4.43 0.04 -16.67
C HIS A 215 -5.25 -1.23 -16.96
N SER A 216 -6.45 -1.27 -16.41
CA SER A 216 -7.54 -2.15 -16.82
C SER A 216 -8.61 -1.34 -17.54
N ASP A 217 -9.61 -2.02 -18.12
CA ASP A 217 -10.74 -1.37 -18.79
C ASP A 217 -11.51 -0.39 -17.87
N THR A 218 -11.52 -0.66 -16.57
CA THR A 218 -12.12 0.22 -15.53
C THR A 218 -11.21 1.35 -15.07
N GLY A 219 -10.00 1.45 -15.63
CA GLY A 219 -8.95 2.39 -15.22
C GLY A 219 -9.16 3.81 -15.75
N TYR A 220 -10.09 4.02 -16.68
CA TYR A 220 -10.35 5.32 -17.30
C TYR A 220 -11.58 6.00 -16.69
N LYS A 221 -11.45 7.30 -16.43
CA LYS A 221 -12.56 8.13 -15.94
C LYS A 221 -13.36 8.62 -17.16
N TYR A 222 -14.66 8.34 -17.19
CA TYR A 222 -15.62 8.87 -18.18
C TYR A 222 -15.23 8.65 -19.65
N TRP A 223 -14.46 7.60 -19.94
CA TRP A 223 -14.09 7.31 -21.32
C TRP A 223 -15.24 6.60 -22.04
N ASN A 224 -15.76 7.24 -23.09
CA ASN A 224 -16.65 6.64 -24.05
C ASN A 224 -15.88 6.38 -25.35
N ALA A 225 -16.04 5.20 -25.95
CA ALA A 225 -15.35 4.83 -27.20
C ALA A 225 -15.59 5.80 -28.37
N ASN A 226 -16.64 6.62 -28.28
CA ASN A 226 -17.06 7.58 -29.30
C ASN A 226 -16.58 9.02 -29.06
N GLN A 227 -15.74 9.27 -28.05
CA GLN A 227 -15.17 10.60 -27.77
C GLN A 227 -13.65 10.57 -27.99
N GLU A 228 -13.14 11.50 -28.82
CA GLU A 228 -11.71 11.71 -29.09
C GLU A 228 -10.93 12.26 -27.87
N ASP A 229 -11.61 12.51 -26.75
CA ASP A 229 -11.00 13.02 -25.53
C ASP A 229 -9.95 12.06 -24.96
N LYS A 230 -8.83 12.66 -24.55
CA LYS A 230 -7.67 11.97 -23.99
C LYS A 230 -8.08 11.12 -22.79
N LYS A 231 -7.94 9.80 -22.92
CA LYS A 231 -8.14 8.81 -21.84
C LYS A 231 -7.46 9.27 -20.55
N THR A 232 -8.23 9.71 -19.57
CA THR A 232 -7.71 10.16 -18.29
C THR A 232 -7.78 9.02 -17.27
N CYS A 233 -6.64 8.63 -16.70
CA CYS A 233 -6.58 7.60 -15.69
C CYS A 233 -7.37 8.03 -14.44
N ARG A 234 -8.30 7.17 -13.97
CA ARG A 234 -9.06 7.39 -12.72
C ARG A 234 -8.13 7.56 -11.52
N MET A 235 -7.00 6.84 -11.51
CA MET A 235 -5.97 6.90 -10.47
C MET A 235 -4.94 8.02 -10.68
N ARG A 236 -5.14 8.87 -11.70
CA ARG A 236 -4.26 10.01 -12.06
C ARG A 236 -2.81 9.60 -12.38
N MET A 237 -2.65 8.45 -13.03
CA MET A 237 -1.38 8.00 -13.60
C MET A 237 -1.22 8.47 -15.05
N PRO A 238 0.00 8.74 -15.55
CA PRO A 238 1.28 8.76 -14.82
C PRO A 238 1.35 9.95 -13.85
N ARG A 239 1.98 9.76 -12.70
CA ARG A 239 2.21 10.85 -11.74
C ARG A 239 3.42 11.68 -12.15
N LYS A 240 3.47 12.93 -11.68
CA LYS A 240 4.61 13.83 -11.93
C LYS A 240 5.85 13.29 -11.22
N LEU A 241 6.98 13.28 -11.93
CA LEU A 241 8.30 12.97 -11.38
C LEU A 241 8.81 14.13 -10.52
N VAL A 242 9.47 13.80 -9.41
CA VAL A 242 9.98 14.74 -8.42
C VAL A 242 11.35 14.25 -7.97
N SER A 243 12.40 15.03 -8.19
CA SER A 243 13.78 14.62 -7.90
C SER A 243 14.11 14.57 -6.41
N ASN A 244 13.50 15.45 -5.61
CA ASN A 244 13.70 15.54 -4.17
C ASN A 244 12.39 15.93 -3.49
N SER A 245 12.13 15.40 -2.29
CA SER A 245 10.94 15.78 -1.55
C SER A 245 11.00 17.24 -1.10
N THR A 246 9.87 17.94 -1.14
CA THR A 246 9.76 19.33 -0.73
C THR A 246 8.44 19.60 -0.02
N ILE A 247 8.47 20.57 0.90
CA ILE A 247 7.28 21.13 1.55
C ILE A 247 7.31 22.63 1.28
N ASP A 248 6.32 23.11 0.53
CA ASP A 248 6.17 24.53 0.23
C ASP A 248 5.69 25.28 1.49
N PRO A 249 6.47 26.23 2.05
CA PRO A 249 6.08 26.96 3.26
C PRO A 249 4.86 27.87 3.04
N ALA A 250 4.62 28.37 1.83
CA ALA A 250 3.51 29.28 1.55
C ALA A 250 2.17 28.52 1.46
N THR A 251 2.18 27.39 0.76
CA THR A 251 0.97 26.61 0.46
C THR A 251 0.76 25.41 1.39
N GLY A 252 1.84 24.88 1.98
CA GLY A 252 1.84 23.61 2.70
C GLY A 252 1.83 22.38 1.77
N ASN A 253 1.95 22.57 0.45
CA ASN A 253 1.96 21.45 -0.48
C ASN A 253 3.20 20.58 -0.27
N ILE A 254 2.96 19.28 -0.10
CA ILE A 254 4.01 18.26 0.06
C ILE A 254 4.17 17.52 -1.26
N CYS A 255 5.38 17.55 -1.80
CA CYS A 255 5.79 16.76 -2.95
C CYS A 255 6.81 15.75 -2.47
N MET A 256 6.50 14.46 -2.53
CA MET A 256 7.47 13.40 -2.23
C MET A 256 8.34 13.10 -3.44
N ARG A 257 9.59 12.69 -3.19
CA ARG A 257 10.50 12.20 -4.21
C ARG A 257 9.88 11.01 -4.95
N ARG A 258 9.97 11.05 -6.29
CA ARG A 258 9.42 10.03 -7.18
C ARG A 258 10.21 9.97 -8.48
N CYS A 259 10.91 8.86 -8.71
CA CYS A 259 11.58 8.56 -9.97
C CYS A 259 10.79 7.65 -10.93
N ASP A 260 9.71 7.01 -10.46
CA ASP A 260 8.81 6.18 -11.28
C ASP A 260 7.37 6.72 -11.22
N PRO A 261 6.74 7.05 -12.36
CA PRO A 261 5.43 7.69 -12.35
C PRO A 261 4.26 6.70 -12.15
N TRP A 262 4.52 5.39 -12.08
CA TRP A 262 3.52 4.33 -12.02
C TRP A 262 3.46 3.60 -10.68
N ILE A 263 4.43 3.80 -9.79
CA ILE A 263 4.46 3.19 -8.46
C ILE A 263 3.40 3.86 -7.56
N ASN A 264 2.58 3.03 -6.91
CA ASN A 264 1.71 3.47 -5.83
C ASN A 264 2.54 3.72 -4.56
N ASN A 265 2.02 4.56 -3.67
CA ASN A 265 2.72 4.88 -2.44
C ASN A 265 2.74 3.65 -1.54
N PHE A 266 3.89 3.31 -0.95
CA PHE A 266 4.00 2.16 -0.07
C PHE A 266 4.83 2.50 1.17
N ASN A 267 4.69 1.65 2.18
CA ASN A 267 5.62 1.57 3.30
C ASN A 267 6.31 0.21 3.21
N GLU A 268 7.64 0.19 3.29
CA GLU A 268 8.45 -1.03 3.07
C GLU A 268 8.10 -2.17 4.02
N TYR A 269 7.82 -1.89 5.29
CA TYR A 269 7.48 -2.91 6.26
C TYR A 269 6.06 -3.43 6.05
N LEU A 270 5.10 -2.53 5.79
CA LEU A 270 3.70 -2.93 5.56
C LEU A 270 3.53 -3.72 4.26
N ILE A 271 4.22 -3.35 3.16
CA ILE A 271 4.16 -4.13 1.92
C ILE A 271 4.84 -5.50 2.08
N ALA A 272 5.93 -5.58 2.86
CA ALA A 272 6.59 -6.83 3.17
C ALA A 272 5.72 -7.76 4.03
N ALA A 273 4.96 -7.22 4.98
CA ALA A 273 4.04 -8.00 5.81
C ALA A 273 2.78 -8.42 5.04
N GLY A 274 2.20 -7.51 4.24
CA GLY A 274 0.99 -7.77 3.46
C GLY A 274 1.21 -8.62 2.21
N ARG A 275 2.45 -8.62 1.67
CA ARG A 275 2.83 -9.29 0.41
C ARG A 275 1.97 -8.88 -0.79
N SER A 276 1.36 -7.71 -0.75
CA SER A 276 0.29 -7.31 -1.67
C SER A 276 0.28 -5.81 -1.94
N ASN A 277 -0.55 -5.39 -2.90
CA ASN A 277 -0.74 -3.97 -3.22
C ASN A 277 -1.18 -3.19 -1.96
N MET A 278 -0.65 -1.99 -1.80
CA MET A 278 -1.07 -1.04 -0.78
C MET A 278 -1.00 0.41 -1.31
N ASP A 279 -1.68 1.31 -0.62
CA ASP A 279 -1.55 2.76 -0.85
C ASP A 279 -1.50 3.47 0.49
N ILE A 280 -0.50 4.31 0.71
CA ILE A 280 -0.35 5.12 1.93
C ILE A 280 -0.24 6.61 1.57
N LYS A 281 -0.99 7.44 2.29
CA LYS A 281 -1.05 8.89 2.07
C LYS A 281 -1.05 9.65 3.38
N PHE A 282 -0.26 10.71 3.44
CA PHE A 282 -0.34 11.68 4.51
C PHE A 282 -1.52 12.63 4.27
N ILE A 283 -2.26 12.94 5.33
CA ILE A 283 -3.44 13.80 5.30
C ILE A 283 -3.02 15.17 5.83
N TRP A 284 -2.79 16.10 4.91
CA TRP A 284 -2.33 17.44 5.23
C TRP A 284 -3.48 18.39 5.58
N SER A 285 -4.55 18.36 4.80
CA SER A 285 -5.62 19.36 4.86
C SER A 285 -6.99 18.76 5.15
N GLY A 286 -7.92 19.61 5.60
CA GLY A 286 -9.33 19.22 5.74
C GLY A 286 -9.98 18.81 4.42
N SER A 287 -9.51 19.33 3.27
CA SER A 287 -9.94 18.87 1.94
C SER A 287 -9.49 17.45 1.64
N ASP A 288 -8.25 17.09 2.00
CA ASP A 288 -7.73 15.73 1.84
C ASP A 288 -8.49 14.76 2.72
N ALA A 289 -8.69 15.14 3.99
CA ALA A 289 -9.49 14.37 4.94
C ALA A 289 -10.91 14.14 4.42
N LYS A 290 -11.61 15.19 3.97
CA LYS A 290 -12.96 15.06 3.38
C LYS A 290 -12.95 14.11 2.19
N ALA A 291 -12.03 14.28 1.24
CA ALA A 291 -11.95 13.43 0.07
C ALA A 291 -11.78 11.94 0.45
N LEU A 292 -10.99 11.65 1.47
CA LEU A 292 -10.73 10.28 1.92
C LEU A 292 -11.90 9.70 2.72
N VAL A 293 -12.55 10.47 3.59
CA VAL A 293 -13.76 10.05 4.32
C VAL A 293 -14.91 9.71 3.36
N TYR A 294 -14.99 10.37 2.21
CA TYR A 294 -16.00 10.03 1.19
C TYR A 294 -15.71 8.73 0.44
N ASN A 295 -14.44 8.33 0.36
CA ASN A 295 -13.98 7.10 -0.31
C ASN A 295 -13.89 5.90 0.65
N ILE A 296 -14.39 6.05 1.88
CA ILE A 296 -14.53 5.02 2.93
C ILE A 296 -16.00 4.61 3.09
#